data_AF-A0A433C6E6-F1
#
_entry.id   AF-A0A433C6E6-F1
#
_cell.length_a   1.000
_cell.length_b   1.000
_cell.length_c   1.000
_cell.angle_alpha   90.00
_cell.angle_beta   90.00
_cell.angle_gamma   90.00
#
_symmetry.space_group_name_H-M   'P 1'
#
loop_
_entity.id
_entity.type
_entity.pdbx_description
1 polymer ?
#
loop_
_entity_poly.entity_id
_entity_poly.type
_entity_poly.pdbx_seq_one_letter_code
_entity_poly.pdbx_strand_id
1 'polypeptide(L)'
;MPEQPAVLSDPGVRRRYERRLYRILGLFVLGLLGFLLLMGWAEQQGLSRRWIGPIFLFSSVMVCAGIGIYSRTTDAEDYYVAGRRIPPFFNGMAAAADWMSAASFISLAGALYLQGFSGTEGQPGGLAYVLGWTGGFCLVAMLIAPYLRRMNLYTVPDLFEQRYGGRWPRVIAALAAVVCSFTYVVAQIYGVGLIASRLTGVQFEIGIMLGLGGVLLCSFLGGMRAITWT
;
A
#
# COMPACT_ATOMS: atom_id res chain seq x y z
N MET A 1 -12.08 18.56 13.71
CA MET A 1 -12.70 17.97 12.51
C MET A 1 -12.15 18.78 11.35
N PRO A 2 -11.19 18.28 10.54
CA PRO A 2 -10.75 19.05 9.38
C PRO A 2 -11.95 19.19 8.44
N GLU A 3 -12.18 20.38 7.90
CA GLU A 3 -13.34 20.63 7.04
C GLU A 3 -13.33 19.64 5.88
N GLN A 4 -14.31 18.74 5.88
CA GLN A 4 -14.64 18.00 4.67
C GLN A 4 -15.02 19.05 3.62
N PRO A 5 -14.62 18.89 2.35
CA PRO A 5 -14.95 19.87 1.32
C PRO A 5 -16.46 20.16 1.38
N ALA A 6 -16.85 21.43 1.25
CA ALA A 6 -18.21 21.93 1.55
C ALA A 6 -19.37 21.16 0.88
N VAL A 7 -19.09 20.32 -0.11
CA VAL A 7 -20.03 19.40 -0.79
C VAL A 7 -20.35 18.14 0.03
N LEU A 8 -19.45 17.67 0.90
CA LEU A 8 -19.62 16.47 1.73
C LEU A 8 -20.13 16.77 3.15
N SER A 9 -20.36 18.04 3.49
CA SER A 9 -21.01 18.45 4.75
C SER A 9 -22.49 18.09 4.79
N ASP A 10 -23.15 17.95 3.62
CA ASP A 10 -24.51 17.43 3.49
C ASP A 10 -24.52 15.89 3.74
N PRO A 11 -25.21 15.42 4.80
CA PRO A 11 -25.32 14.00 5.12
C PRO A 11 -25.90 13.16 3.96
N GLY A 12 -26.81 13.72 3.17
CA GLY A 12 -27.42 13.05 2.02
C GLY A 12 -26.46 12.84 0.86
N VAL A 13 -25.64 13.84 0.54
CA VAL A 13 -24.59 13.75 -0.48
C VAL A 13 -23.51 12.77 -0.05
N ARG A 14 -23.07 12.85 1.21
CA ARG A 14 -22.06 11.94 1.77
C ARG A 14 -22.51 10.48 1.73
N ARG A 15 -23.74 10.17 2.15
CA ARG A 15 -24.26 8.79 2.15
C ARG A 15 -24.38 8.23 0.73
N ARG A 16 -24.77 9.05 -0.26
CA ARG A 16 -24.79 8.65 -1.68
C ARG A 16 -23.39 8.37 -2.21
N TYR A 17 -22.42 9.21 -1.86
CA TYR A 17 -21.02 9.03 -2.21
C TYR A 17 -20.45 7.73 -1.61
N GLU A 18 -20.60 7.51 -0.30
CA GLU A 18 -20.17 6.28 0.37
C GLU A 18 -20.84 5.04 -0.24
N ARG A 19 -22.15 5.08 -0.50
CA ARG A 19 -22.87 3.96 -1.13
C ARG A 19 -22.37 3.66 -2.55
N ARG A 20 -21.94 4.68 -3.30
CA ARG A 20 -21.28 4.49 -4.61
C ARG A 20 -19.93 3.79 -4.43
N LEU A 21 -19.11 4.22 -3.48
CA LEU A 21 -17.81 3.61 -3.20
C LEU A 21 -17.94 2.14 -2.76
N TYR A 22 -18.84 1.84 -1.83
CA TYR A 22 -19.11 0.46 -1.40
C TYR A 22 -19.60 -0.43 -2.56
N ARG A 23 -20.37 0.12 -3.49
CA ARG A 23 -20.80 -0.62 -4.69
C ARG A 23 -19.64 -0.90 -5.63
N ILE A 24 -18.77 0.07 -5.86
CA ILE A 24 -17.57 -0.10 -6.68
C ILE A 24 -16.65 -1.16 -6.06
N LEU A 25 -16.40 -1.05 -4.75
CA LEU A 25 -15.62 -2.05 -4.00
C LEU A 25 -16.27 -3.43 -4.09
N GLY A 26 -17.59 -3.53 -3.90
CA GLY A 26 -18.31 -4.80 -4.00
C GLY A 26 -18.19 -5.42 -5.40
N LEU A 27 -18.32 -4.62 -6.46
CA LEU A 27 -18.12 -5.07 -7.84
C LEU A 27 -16.68 -5.51 -8.08
N PHE A 28 -15.69 -4.78 -7.55
CA PHE A 28 -14.29 -5.16 -7.64
C PHE A 28 -14.00 -6.49 -6.95
N VAL A 29 -14.48 -6.67 -5.71
CA VAL A 29 -14.32 -7.92 -4.95
C VAL A 29 -15.01 -9.08 -5.67
N LEU A 30 -16.23 -8.89 -6.18
CA LEU A 30 -16.92 -9.92 -6.97
C LEU A 30 -16.15 -10.25 -8.24
N GLY A 31 -15.62 -9.25 -8.95
CA GLY A 31 -14.77 -9.44 -10.12
C GLY A 31 -13.49 -10.21 -9.81
N LEU A 32 -12.82 -9.87 -8.70
CA LEU A 32 -11.63 -10.57 -8.22
C LEU A 32 -11.93 -12.02 -7.85
N LEU A 33 -13.00 -12.27 -7.10
CA LEU A 33 -13.43 -13.63 -6.76
C LEU A 33 -13.79 -14.44 -8.00
N GLY A 34 -14.51 -13.83 -8.95
CA GLY A 34 -14.82 -14.45 -10.24
C GLY A 34 -13.57 -14.78 -11.05
N PHE A 35 -12.59 -13.87 -11.08
CA PHE A 35 -11.30 -14.10 -11.71
C PHE A 35 -10.53 -15.25 -11.04
N LEU A 36 -10.47 -15.28 -9.71
CA LEU A 36 -9.82 -16.36 -8.96
C LEU A 36 -10.49 -17.72 -9.22
N LEU A 37 -11.82 -17.77 -9.22
CA LEU A 37 -12.57 -18.99 -9.53
C LEU A 37 -12.34 -19.45 -10.97
N LEU A 38 -12.30 -18.52 -11.92
CA LEU A 38 -12.01 -18.81 -13.33
C LEU A 38 -10.59 -19.35 -13.51
N MET A 39 -9.60 -18.77 -12.83
CA MET A 39 -8.23 -19.26 -12.86
C MET A 39 -8.09 -20.64 -12.20
N GLY A 40 -8.77 -20.88 -11.08
CA GLY A 40 -8.80 -22.18 -10.42
C GLY A 40 -9.48 -23.25 -11.27
N TRP A 41 -10.58 -22.90 -11.95
CA TRP A 41 -11.22 -23.78 -12.92
C TRP A 41 -10.29 -24.07 -14.11
N ALA A 42 -9.60 -23.06 -14.63
CA ALA A 42 -8.64 -23.24 -15.72
C ALA A 42 -7.47 -24.17 -15.31
N GLU A 43 -6.99 -24.07 -14.06
CA GLU A 43 -5.99 -25.00 -13.52
C GLU A 43 -6.50 -26.45 -13.52
N GLN A 44 -7.76 -26.68 -13.10
CA GLN A 44 -8.38 -28.03 -13.13
C GLN A 44 -8.52 -28.58 -14.55
N GLN A 45 -8.72 -27.71 -15.54
CA GLN A 45 -8.76 -28.10 -16.96
C GLN A 45 -7.37 -28.34 -17.58
N GLY A 46 -6.30 -28.29 -16.78
CA GLY A 46 -4.94 -28.60 -17.19
C GLY A 46 -4.12 -27.40 -17.64
N LEU A 47 -4.58 -26.16 -17.39
CA LEU A 47 -3.77 -24.97 -17.68
C LEU A 47 -2.53 -24.97 -16.79
N SER A 48 -1.36 -25.08 -17.40
CA SER A 48 -0.11 -25.21 -16.62
C SER A 48 0.20 -23.94 -15.82
N ARG A 49 0.84 -24.12 -14.66
CA ARG A 49 1.31 -23.02 -13.79
C ARG A 49 2.13 -21.95 -14.51
N ARG A 50 2.81 -22.32 -15.59
CA ARG A 50 3.60 -21.39 -16.43
C ARG A 50 2.75 -20.30 -17.08
N TRP A 51 1.45 -20.53 -17.28
CA TRP A 51 0.52 -19.54 -17.84
C TRP A 51 -0.28 -18.82 -16.76
N ILE A 52 -0.65 -19.52 -15.68
CA ILE A 52 -1.42 -18.95 -14.57
C ILE A 52 -0.66 -17.79 -13.92
N GLY A 53 0.63 -17.98 -13.61
CA GLY A 53 1.45 -16.97 -12.94
C GLY A 53 1.55 -15.64 -13.71
N PRO A 54 1.94 -15.66 -15.01
CA PRO A 54 1.97 -14.46 -15.83
C PRO A 54 0.62 -13.78 -15.99
N ILE A 55 -0.47 -14.54 -16.20
CA ILE A 55 -1.82 -13.97 -16.35
C ILE A 55 -2.24 -13.26 -15.07
N PHE A 56 -1.99 -13.88 -13.91
CA PHE A 56 -2.31 -13.30 -12.61
C PHE A 56 -1.51 -12.01 -12.35
N LEU A 57 -0.20 -12.05 -12.61
CA LEU A 57 0.67 -10.89 -12.42
C LEU A 57 0.29 -9.75 -13.36
N PHE A 58 0.13 -10.05 -14.65
CA PHE A 58 -0.18 -9.05 -15.67
C PHE A 58 -1.55 -8.40 -15.45
N SER A 59 -2.59 -9.19 -15.17
CA SER A 59 -3.93 -8.66 -14.87
C SER A 59 -3.92 -7.73 -13.66
N SER A 60 -3.24 -8.10 -12.58
CA SER A 60 -3.10 -7.26 -11.39
C SER A 60 -2.43 -5.93 -11.71
N VAL A 61 -1.30 -5.95 -12.44
CA VAL A 61 -0.58 -4.74 -12.86
C VAL A 61 -1.45 -3.85 -13.76
N MET A 62 -2.20 -4.44 -14.70
CA MET A 62 -3.09 -3.69 -15.61
C MET A 62 -4.26 -3.06 -14.88
N VAL A 63 -4.83 -3.72 -13.88
CA VAL A 63 -5.88 -3.15 -13.03
C VAL A 63 -5.33 -1.93 -12.29
N CYS A 64 -4.17 -2.06 -11.65
CA CYS A 64 -3.55 -0.93 -10.95
C CYS A 64 -3.26 0.23 -11.92
N ALA A 65 -2.71 -0.06 -13.10
CA ALA A 65 -2.41 0.93 -14.13
C ALA A 65 -3.69 1.65 -14.60
N GLY A 66 -4.76 0.92 -14.84
CA GLY A 66 -6.06 1.47 -15.23
C GLY A 66 -6.63 2.40 -14.16
N ILE A 67 -6.52 2.02 -12.88
CA ILE A 67 -6.92 2.85 -11.74
C ILE A 67 -6.06 4.11 -11.67
N GLY A 68 -4.75 4.02 -11.90
CA GLY A 68 -3.83 5.14 -11.96
C GLY A 68 -4.20 6.17 -13.03
N ILE A 69 -4.48 5.70 -14.25
CA ILE A 69 -4.91 6.54 -15.37
C ILE A 69 -6.26 7.20 -15.07
N TYR A 70 -7.23 6.44 -14.56
CA TYR A 70 -8.55 6.96 -14.20
C TYR A 70 -8.48 7.97 -13.05
N SER A 71 -7.52 7.79 -12.15
CA SER A 71 -7.30 8.64 -10.98
C SER A 71 -6.39 9.84 -11.25
N ARG A 72 -5.98 10.08 -12.50
CA ARG A 72 -5.06 11.16 -12.86
C ARG A 72 -5.49 12.52 -12.34
N THR A 73 -4.55 13.27 -11.77
CA THR A 73 -4.77 14.64 -11.30
C THR A 73 -3.49 15.48 -11.44
N THR A 74 -3.65 16.78 -11.64
CA THR A 74 -2.54 17.77 -11.71
C THR A 74 -2.53 18.73 -10.53
N ASP A 75 -3.58 18.74 -9.71
CA ASP A 75 -3.69 19.64 -8.56
C ASP A 75 -2.97 19.06 -7.34
N ALA A 76 -2.13 19.85 -6.69
CA ALA A 76 -1.28 19.38 -5.59
C ALA A 76 -2.08 18.86 -4.38
N GLU A 77 -3.20 19.49 -4.04
CA GLU A 77 -4.06 19.04 -2.93
C GLU A 77 -4.74 17.69 -3.25
N ASP A 78 -5.17 17.48 -4.48
CA ASP A 78 -5.72 16.20 -4.93
C ASP A 78 -4.62 15.14 -5.09
N TYR A 79 -3.41 15.55 -5.46
CA TYR A 79 -2.28 14.64 -5.62
C TYR A 79 -1.77 14.11 -4.28
N TYR A 80 -1.54 14.98 -3.28
CA TYR A 80 -0.96 14.57 -2.00
C TYR A 80 -1.97 14.06 -0.97
N VAL A 81 -3.18 14.63 -0.93
CA VAL A 81 -4.17 14.29 0.11
C VAL A 81 -5.54 13.89 -0.46
N ALA A 82 -5.65 13.72 -1.79
CA ALA A 82 -6.91 13.39 -2.47
C ALA A 82 -8.07 14.35 -2.09
N GLY A 83 -7.74 15.63 -1.89
CA GLY A 83 -8.69 16.65 -1.46
C GLY A 83 -9.35 16.35 -0.11
N ARG A 84 -8.78 15.45 0.69
CA ARG A 84 -9.33 14.92 1.96
C ARG A 84 -10.74 14.33 1.81
N ARG A 85 -11.08 13.82 0.61
CA ARG A 85 -12.41 13.27 0.26
C ARG A 85 -12.57 11.79 0.55
N ILE A 86 -11.47 11.12 0.90
CA ILE A 86 -11.45 9.67 1.11
C ILE A 86 -12.09 9.34 2.46
N PRO A 87 -13.13 8.49 2.52
CA PRO A 87 -13.75 8.15 3.79
C PRO A 87 -12.78 7.36 4.68
N PRO A 88 -12.88 7.49 6.02
CA PRO A 88 -11.92 6.89 6.96
C PRO A 88 -11.74 5.38 6.81
N PHE A 89 -12.82 4.65 6.48
CA PHE A 89 -12.76 3.20 6.26
C PHE A 89 -11.86 2.82 5.10
N PHE A 90 -12.01 3.48 3.94
CA PHE A 90 -11.18 3.22 2.75
C PHE A 90 -9.72 3.63 2.97
N ASN A 91 -9.48 4.73 3.66
CA ASN A 91 -8.12 5.14 4.00
C ASN A 91 -7.45 4.14 4.97
N GLY A 92 -8.23 3.55 5.89
CA GLY A 92 -7.77 2.47 6.76
C GLY A 92 -7.43 1.19 6.01
N MET A 93 -8.25 0.81 5.03
CA MET A 93 -7.95 -0.34 4.15
C MET A 93 -6.69 -0.10 3.33
N ALA A 94 -6.52 1.10 2.76
CA ALA A 94 -5.30 1.45 2.02
C ALA A 94 -4.05 1.39 2.92
N ALA A 95 -4.12 1.91 4.15
CA ALA A 95 -3.01 1.81 5.10
C ALA A 95 -2.72 0.35 5.51
N ALA A 96 -3.74 -0.49 5.65
CA ALA A 96 -3.57 -1.91 5.93
C ALA A 96 -2.98 -2.68 4.73
N ALA A 97 -3.34 -2.29 3.51
CA ALA A 97 -2.78 -2.84 2.28
C ALA A 97 -1.30 -2.44 2.10
N ASP A 98 -0.94 -1.19 2.38
CA ASP A 98 0.47 -0.75 2.39
C ASP A 98 1.29 -1.48 3.47
N TRP A 99 0.67 -1.76 4.62
CA TRP A 99 1.25 -2.61 5.65
C TRP A 99 1.46 -4.07 5.20
N MET A 100 0.66 -4.56 4.23
CA MET A 100 0.80 -5.87 3.58
C MET A 100 1.74 -5.81 2.38
N SER A 101 3.04 -6.00 2.59
CA SER A 101 4.06 -5.85 1.56
C SER A 101 4.98 -7.06 1.43
N ALA A 102 5.96 -7.01 0.52
CA ALA A 102 6.92 -8.10 0.35
C ALA A 102 7.71 -8.36 1.64
N ALA A 103 7.95 -7.32 2.44
CA ALA A 103 8.52 -7.47 3.78
C ALA A 103 7.62 -8.37 4.64
N SER A 104 6.31 -8.11 4.66
CA SER A 104 5.32 -8.85 5.45
C SER A 104 5.27 -10.33 5.09
N PHE A 105 5.27 -10.66 3.80
CA PHE A 105 5.14 -12.05 3.35
C PHE A 105 6.48 -12.80 3.34
N ILE A 106 7.52 -12.20 2.75
CA ILE A 106 8.82 -12.85 2.56
C ILE A 106 9.65 -12.81 3.85
N SER A 107 9.71 -11.65 4.52
CA SER A 107 10.52 -11.51 5.73
C SER A 107 9.93 -12.32 6.88
N LEU A 108 8.61 -12.39 7.02
CA LEU A 108 7.99 -13.19 8.08
C LEU A 108 8.25 -14.68 7.87
N ALA A 109 8.00 -15.19 6.66
CA ALA A 109 8.25 -16.59 6.35
C ALA A 109 9.74 -16.95 6.56
N GLY A 110 10.66 -16.07 6.12
CA GLY A 110 12.09 -16.24 6.35
C GLY A 110 12.48 -16.18 7.82
N ALA A 111 11.93 -15.25 8.59
CA ALA A 111 12.21 -15.11 10.02
C ALA A 111 11.74 -16.34 10.80
N LEU A 112 10.52 -16.84 10.54
CA LEU A 112 10.01 -18.05 11.18
C LEU A 112 10.81 -19.29 10.78
N TYR A 113 11.23 -19.40 9.53
CA TYR A 113 12.05 -20.51 9.05
C TYR A 113 13.43 -20.55 9.73
N LEU A 114 14.07 -19.39 9.91
CA LEU A 114 15.43 -19.29 10.45
C LEU A 114 15.48 -19.22 11.98
N GLN A 115 14.55 -18.50 12.61
CA GLN A 115 14.56 -18.17 14.05
C GLN A 115 13.50 -18.94 14.84
N GLY A 116 12.64 -19.72 14.17
CA GLY A 116 11.52 -20.40 14.80
C GLY A 116 10.47 -19.42 15.36
N PHE A 117 9.50 -19.97 16.09
CA PHE A 117 8.42 -19.17 16.69
C PHE A 117 8.87 -18.42 17.95
N SER A 118 9.52 -19.13 18.87
CA SER A 118 9.93 -18.63 20.19
C SER A 118 11.31 -17.96 20.23
N GLY A 119 12.16 -18.23 19.23
CA GLY A 119 13.54 -17.73 19.20
C GLY A 119 14.54 -18.67 19.86
N THR A 120 15.79 -18.23 19.89
CA THR A 120 16.93 -18.93 20.48
C THR A 120 17.46 -18.09 21.66
N GLU A 121 18.28 -18.65 22.54
CA GLU A 121 18.80 -18.00 23.77
C GLU A 121 19.40 -16.59 23.54
N GLY A 122 19.88 -16.27 22.34
CA GLY A 122 20.42 -14.95 21.99
C GLY A 122 19.61 -14.10 21.00
N GLN A 123 18.48 -14.59 20.47
CA GLN A 123 17.69 -13.87 19.46
C GLN A 123 16.17 -14.08 19.66
N PRO A 124 15.39 -12.99 19.70
CA PRO A 124 13.93 -13.09 19.76
C PRO A 124 13.39 -13.82 18.52
N GLY A 125 12.40 -14.70 18.70
CA GLY A 125 11.83 -15.50 17.62
C GLY A 125 11.02 -14.69 16.62
N GLY A 126 10.64 -15.32 15.51
CA GLY A 126 9.83 -14.68 14.46
C GLY A 126 8.50 -14.13 14.97
N LEU A 127 7.90 -14.70 16.03
CA LEU A 127 6.69 -14.14 16.64
C LEU A 127 6.93 -12.81 17.34
N ALA A 128 8.06 -12.64 18.02
CA ALA A 128 8.41 -11.36 18.64
C ALA A 128 8.61 -10.26 17.57
N TYR A 129 9.16 -10.61 16.40
CA TYR A 129 9.25 -9.70 15.26
C TYR A 129 7.88 -9.26 14.76
N VAL A 130 6.93 -10.19 14.58
CA VAL A 130 5.54 -9.87 14.19
C VAL A 130 4.84 -9.02 15.22
N LEU A 131 4.95 -9.38 16.50
CA LEU A 131 4.30 -8.65 17.59
C LEU A 131 4.85 -7.23 17.71
N GLY A 132 6.17 -7.05 17.63
CA GLY A 132 6.80 -5.73 17.70
C GLY A 132 6.38 -4.83 16.55
N TRP A 133 6.44 -5.32 15.31
CA TRP A 133 6.09 -4.55 14.13
C TRP A 133 4.58 -4.28 14.01
N THR A 134 3.73 -5.29 14.19
CA THR A 134 2.26 -5.15 14.14
C THR A 134 1.76 -4.30 15.31
N GLY A 135 2.27 -4.57 16.51
CA GLY A 135 1.95 -3.80 17.71
C GLY A 135 2.38 -2.34 17.55
N GLY A 136 3.57 -2.09 17.00
CA GLY A 136 4.04 -0.75 16.67
C GLY A 136 3.11 -0.02 15.70
N PHE A 137 2.67 -0.68 14.62
CA PHE A 137 1.70 -0.12 13.69
C PHE A 137 0.39 0.28 14.37
N CYS A 138 -0.18 -0.59 15.22
CA CYS A 138 -1.37 -0.29 16.00
C CYS A 138 -1.17 0.89 16.96
N LEU A 139 -0.04 0.94 17.66
CA LEU A 139 0.28 2.04 18.59
C LEU A 139 0.41 3.37 17.85
N VAL A 140 1.09 3.41 16.71
CA VAL A 140 1.18 4.62 15.87
C VAL A 140 -0.20 5.05 15.39
N ALA A 141 -1.03 4.10 14.93
CA ALA A 141 -2.38 4.38 14.45
C ALA A 141 -3.30 4.93 15.56
N MET A 142 -3.19 4.43 16.80
CA MET A 142 -4.03 4.84 17.92
C MET A 142 -3.54 6.09 18.63
N LEU A 143 -2.22 6.25 18.81
CA LEU A 143 -1.65 7.31 19.64
C LEU A 143 -1.17 8.51 18.82
N ILE A 144 -0.50 8.26 17.69
CA ILE A 144 0.15 9.33 16.90
C ILE A 144 -0.80 9.87 15.84
N ALA A 145 -1.51 9.01 15.11
CA ALA A 145 -2.37 9.43 14.01
C ALA A 145 -3.46 10.45 14.40
N PRO A 146 -4.12 10.37 15.58
CA PRO A 146 -5.10 11.38 15.98
C PRO A 146 -4.49 12.78 16.18
N TYR A 147 -3.23 12.85 16.63
CA TYR A 147 -2.51 14.11 16.80
C TYR A 147 -2.14 14.70 15.44
N LEU A 148 -1.53 13.89 14.56
CA LEU A 148 -1.17 14.28 13.19
C LEU A 148 -2.35 14.86 12.41
N ARG A 149 -3.52 14.22 12.51
CA ARG A 149 -4.75 14.65 11.83
C ARG A 149 -5.26 16.03 12.26
N ARG A 150 -4.86 16.54 13.42
CA ARG A 150 -5.27 17.87 13.91
C ARG A 150 -4.40 19.00 13.34
N MET A 151 -3.19 18.71 12.88
CA MET A 151 -2.22 19.73 12.46
C MET A 151 -2.29 20.08 10.96
N ASN A 152 -3.11 19.37 10.17
CA ASN A 152 -3.29 19.62 8.72
C ASN A 152 -1.98 19.68 7.90
N LEU A 153 -0.97 18.92 8.32
CA LEU A 153 0.35 18.87 7.68
C LEU A 153 0.31 17.98 6.43
N TYR A 154 1.18 18.27 5.46
CA TYR A 154 1.38 17.44 4.27
C TYR A 154 2.44 16.36 4.48
N THR A 155 3.46 16.63 5.31
CA THR A 155 4.59 15.72 5.50
C THR A 155 4.97 15.55 6.96
N VAL A 156 5.59 14.41 7.29
CA VAL A 156 6.12 14.14 8.64
C VAL A 156 7.23 15.13 9.03
N PRO A 157 8.15 15.57 8.16
CA PRO A 157 9.13 16.60 8.51
C PRO A 157 8.52 17.92 9.00
N ASP A 158 7.36 18.32 8.47
CA ASP A 158 6.69 19.55 8.88
C ASP A 158 6.19 19.46 10.34
N LEU A 159 5.93 18.24 10.85
CA LEU A 159 5.62 18.02 12.27
C LEU A 159 6.80 18.48 13.14
N PHE A 160 8.02 18.10 12.76
CA PHE A 160 9.21 18.41 13.55
C PHE A 160 9.52 19.89 13.53
N GLU A 161 9.29 20.57 12.41
CA GLU A 161 9.36 22.04 12.32
C GLU A 161 8.35 22.69 13.27
N GLN A 162 7.08 22.28 13.22
CA GLN A 162 6.03 22.87 14.04
C GLN A 162 6.19 22.56 15.54
N ARG A 163 6.71 21.37 15.88
CA ARG A 163 6.86 20.90 17.26
C ARG A 163 8.07 21.49 17.97
N TYR A 164 9.22 21.56 17.28
CA TYR A 164 10.50 21.93 17.90
C TYR A 164 10.99 23.31 17.48
N GLY A 165 10.43 23.89 16.42
CA GLY A 165 10.87 25.16 15.86
C GLY A 165 12.19 25.04 15.09
N GLY A 166 12.33 25.88 14.06
CA GLY A 166 13.56 26.00 13.28
C GLY A 166 13.70 25.00 12.13
N ARG A 167 14.62 25.32 11.21
CA ARG A 167 14.83 24.57 9.95
C ARG A 167 15.51 23.22 10.16
N TRP A 168 16.38 23.10 11.16
CA TRP A 168 17.21 21.90 11.35
C TRP A 168 16.40 20.63 11.71
N PRO A 169 15.42 20.67 12.65
CA PRO A 169 14.55 19.52 12.91
C PRO A 169 13.83 19.01 11.66
N ARG A 170 13.34 19.92 10.80
CA ARG A 170 12.71 19.56 9.53
C ARG A 170 13.66 18.83 8.60
N VAL A 171 14.88 19.36 8.43
CA VAL A 171 15.88 18.78 7.52
C VAL A 171 16.33 17.40 8.01
N ILE A 172 16.56 17.24 9.31
CA ILE A 172 16.92 15.94 9.91
C ILE A 172 15.78 14.93 9.71
N ALA A 173 14.54 15.31 9.99
CA ALA A 173 13.39 14.46 9.79
C ALA A 173 13.18 14.08 8.30
N ALA A 174 13.40 15.03 7.38
CA ALA A 174 13.33 14.77 5.95
C ALA A 174 14.42 13.78 5.50
N LEU A 175 15.66 13.97 5.96
CA LEU A 175 16.76 13.06 5.65
C LEU A 175 16.49 11.65 6.20
N ALA A 176 16.03 11.55 7.45
CA ALA A 176 15.66 10.28 8.06
C ALA A 176 14.54 9.59 7.26
N ALA A 177 13.50 10.33 6.87
CA ALA A 177 12.41 9.80 6.05
C ALA A 177 12.91 9.27 4.69
N VAL A 178 13.81 10.00 4.03
CA VAL A 178 14.41 9.59 2.75
C VAL A 178 15.25 8.32 2.92
N VAL A 179 16.12 8.25 3.93
CA VAL A 179 16.98 7.08 4.17
C VAL A 179 16.15 5.84 4.48
N CYS A 180 15.14 5.95 5.35
CA CYS A 180 14.23 4.86 5.65
C CYS A 180 13.44 4.42 4.41
N SER A 181 12.89 5.37 3.65
CA SER A 181 12.09 5.08 2.45
C SER A 181 12.94 4.43 1.35
N PHE A 182 14.16 4.92 1.13
CA PHE A 182 15.08 4.35 0.15
C PHE A 182 15.41 2.90 0.49
N THR A 183 15.77 2.63 1.74
CA THR A 183 16.07 1.27 2.22
C THR A 183 14.88 0.35 2.02
N TYR A 184 13.68 0.84 2.33
CA TYR A 184 12.44 0.08 2.17
C TYR A 184 12.14 -0.21 0.69
N VAL A 185 12.25 0.79 -0.19
CA VAL A 185 12.01 0.64 -1.63
C VAL A 185 12.95 -0.38 -2.25
N VAL A 186 14.23 -0.40 -1.87
CA VAL A 186 15.19 -1.41 -2.36
C VAL A 186 14.73 -2.83 -2.00
N ALA A 187 14.29 -3.05 -0.77
CA ALA A 187 13.76 -4.35 -0.35
C ALA A 187 12.49 -4.74 -1.13
N GLN A 188 11.60 -3.79 -1.40
CA GLN A 188 10.38 -4.04 -2.19
C GLN A 188 10.71 -4.37 -3.65
N ILE A 189 11.65 -3.66 -4.28
CA ILE A 189 12.09 -3.95 -5.66
C ILE A 189 12.60 -5.38 -5.77
N TYR A 190 13.42 -5.80 -4.80
CA TYR A 190 13.92 -7.18 -4.75
C TYR A 190 12.78 -8.18 -4.57
N GLY A 191 11.84 -7.90 -3.66
CA GLY A 191 10.65 -8.72 -3.44
C GLY A 191 9.79 -8.89 -4.69
N VAL A 192 9.53 -7.80 -5.42
CA VAL A 192 8.79 -7.81 -6.69
C VAL A 192 9.51 -8.66 -7.74
N GLY A 193 10.82 -8.46 -7.93
CA GLY A 193 11.61 -9.26 -8.87
C GLY A 193 11.61 -10.75 -8.52
N LEU A 194 11.70 -11.07 -7.23
CA LEU A 194 11.69 -12.45 -6.74
C LEU A 194 10.33 -13.10 -7.01
N ILE A 195 9.23 -12.43 -6.67
CA ILE A 195 7.88 -12.96 -6.93
C ILE A 195 7.63 -13.12 -8.43
N ALA A 196 7.96 -12.10 -9.23
CA ALA A 196 7.75 -12.12 -10.68
C ALA A 196 8.54 -13.26 -11.35
N SER A 197 9.82 -13.41 -11.04
CA SER A 197 10.66 -14.50 -11.60
C SER A 197 10.18 -15.88 -11.18
N ARG A 198 9.70 -16.05 -9.94
CA ARG A 198 9.19 -17.34 -9.45
C ARG A 198 7.83 -17.72 -10.04
N LEU A 199 6.96 -16.74 -10.28
CA LEU A 199 5.62 -17.00 -10.85
C LEU A 199 5.64 -17.17 -12.36
N THR A 200 6.48 -16.42 -13.06
CA THR A 200 6.45 -16.35 -14.54
C THR A 200 7.62 -17.08 -15.20
N GLY A 201 8.70 -17.36 -14.46
CA GLY A 201 9.93 -17.93 -15.01
C GLY A 201 10.79 -16.94 -15.81
N VAL A 202 10.40 -15.65 -15.88
CA VAL A 202 11.21 -14.62 -16.53
C VAL A 202 12.46 -14.29 -15.72
N GLN A 203 13.46 -13.73 -16.39
CA GLN A 203 14.67 -13.23 -15.72
C GLN A 203 14.30 -12.18 -14.65
N PHE A 204 15.05 -12.19 -13.55
CA PHE A 204 14.79 -11.34 -12.39
C PHE A 204 14.71 -9.85 -12.75
N GLU A 205 15.62 -9.40 -13.62
CA GLU A 205 15.69 -8.01 -14.10
C GLU A 205 14.43 -7.62 -14.90
N ILE A 206 13.94 -8.51 -15.75
CA ILE A 206 12.72 -8.30 -16.53
C ILE A 206 11.50 -8.24 -15.58
N GLY A 207 11.46 -9.13 -14.59
CA GLY A 207 10.43 -9.14 -13.55
C GLY A 207 10.37 -7.82 -12.77
N ILE A 208 11.54 -7.27 -12.41
CA ILE A 208 11.65 -5.95 -11.78
C ILE A 208 11.08 -4.87 -12.71
N MET A 209 11.52 -4.82 -13.98
CA MET A 209 11.09 -3.77 -14.91
C MET A 209 9.57 -3.78 -15.14
N LEU A 210 8.96 -4.95 -15.26
CA LEU A 210 7.51 -5.08 -15.41
C LEU A 210 6.77 -4.64 -14.15
N GLY A 211 7.21 -5.07 -12.97
CA GLY A 211 6.58 -4.72 -11.70
C GLY A 211 6.73 -3.24 -11.35
N LEU A 212 7.94 -2.69 -11.48
CA LEU A 212 8.21 -1.26 -11.27
C LEU A 212 7.48 -0.40 -12.29
N GLY A 213 7.50 -0.76 -13.58
CA GLY A 213 6.78 -0.02 -14.62
C GLY A 213 5.30 0.12 -14.30
N GLY A 214 4.69 -0.98 -13.84
CA GLY A 214 3.33 -0.99 -13.31
C GLY A 214 3.13 -0.02 -12.17
N VAL A 215 3.84 -0.21 -11.05
CA VAL A 215 3.68 0.60 -9.83
C VAL A 215 3.94 2.09 -10.10
N LEU A 216 4.98 2.42 -10.87
CA LEU A 216 5.30 3.80 -11.21
C LEU A 216 4.20 4.45 -12.03
N LEU A 217 3.66 3.75 -13.03
CA LEU A 217 2.55 4.28 -13.84
C LEU A 217 1.34 4.63 -12.98
N CYS A 218 1.01 3.79 -12.00
CA CYS A 218 -0.12 4.03 -11.09
C CYS A 218 0.12 5.25 -10.20
N SER A 219 1.27 5.26 -9.52
CA SER A 219 1.58 6.23 -8.48
C SER A 219 1.88 7.62 -9.04
N PHE A 220 2.61 7.71 -10.16
CA PHE A 220 2.94 9.01 -10.78
C PHE A 220 1.72 9.72 -11.37
N LEU A 221 0.79 8.96 -11.95
CA LEU A 221 -0.36 9.58 -12.61
C LEU A 221 -1.43 10.02 -11.61
N GLY A 222 -1.77 9.18 -10.63
CA GLY A 222 -2.96 9.40 -9.80
C GLY A 222 -2.74 9.78 -8.34
N GLY A 223 -1.49 9.86 -7.87
CA GLY A 223 -1.15 10.31 -6.51
C GLY A 223 -1.87 9.50 -5.42
N MET A 224 -2.20 10.15 -4.30
CA MET A 224 -2.87 9.52 -3.14
C MET A 224 -4.21 8.87 -3.52
N ARG A 225 -4.93 9.42 -4.50
CA ARG A 225 -6.18 8.84 -4.97
C ARG A 225 -5.96 7.49 -5.64
N ALA A 226 -4.99 7.38 -6.54
CA ALA A 226 -4.65 6.08 -7.14
C ALA A 226 -4.22 5.08 -6.07
N ILE A 227 -3.29 5.47 -5.19
CA ILE A 227 -2.74 4.58 -4.14
C ILE A 227 -3.84 4.03 -3.22
N THR A 228 -4.90 4.79 -2.96
CA THR A 228 -6.00 4.30 -2.11
C THR A 228 -6.87 3.27 -2.82
N TRP A 229 -6.99 3.37 -4.15
CA TRP A 229 -7.89 2.52 -4.94
C TRP A 229 -7.20 1.29 -5.53
N THR A 230 -5.87 1.30 -5.63
CA THR A 230 -5.04 0.15 -6.00
C THR A 230 -4.78 -0.77 -4.81
#